data_AF-A0A376DVK0-F1
#
_entry.id   AF-A0A376DVK0-F1
#
_cell.length_a   1.000
_cell.length_b   1.000
_cell.length_c   1.000
_cell.angle_alpha   90.00
_cell.angle_beta   90.00
_cell.angle_gamma   90.00
#
_symmetry.space_group_name_H-M   'P 1'
#
loop_
_entity.id
_entity.type
_entity.pdbx_description
1 polymer ?
#
loop_
_entity_poly.entity_id
_entity_poly.type
_entity_poly.pdbx_seq_one_letter_code
_entity_poly.pdbx_strand_id
1 'polypeptide(L)'
;MDELLIKRSADLLVIDMLETAYRIERVKKITLTLEEFCRVIGRDRSAIHKLLKNKLLPENLVIGGYEHRKQKTKVLFDTEKVLEWLRNQKETEFADKVFKI
;
A
#
# COMPACT_ATOMS: atom_id res chain seq x y z
N MET A 1 4.18 -21.16 -7.21
CA MET A 1 4.03 -19.79 -7.77
C MET A 1 4.49 -19.77 -9.23
N ASP A 2 5.54 -20.52 -9.59
CA ASP A 2 6.06 -20.63 -10.96
C ASP A 2 5.15 -21.34 -11.98
N GLU A 3 4.26 -22.23 -11.55
CA GLU A 3 3.44 -23.02 -12.49
C GLU A 3 2.49 -22.17 -13.37
N LEU A 4 1.99 -21.04 -12.86
CA LEU A 4 1.13 -20.14 -13.63
C LEU A 4 1.90 -19.31 -14.66
N LEU A 5 3.19 -19.06 -14.43
CA LEU A 5 4.05 -18.32 -15.36
C LEU A 5 4.50 -19.18 -16.56
N ILE A 6 4.43 -20.51 -16.42
CA ILE A 6 4.92 -21.48 -17.41
C ILE A 6 3.75 -22.07 -18.23
N LYS A 7 2.51 -22.05 -17.70
CA LYS A 7 1.33 -22.59 -18.38
C LYS A 7 0.88 -21.72 -19.56
N ARG A 8 0.38 -22.38 -20.62
CA ARG A 8 -0.23 -21.70 -21.76
C ARG A 8 -1.54 -21.05 -21.34
N SER A 9 -1.83 -19.88 -21.89
CA SER A 9 -3.07 -19.14 -21.61
C SER A 9 -4.34 -19.91 -21.99
N ALA A 10 -4.26 -20.84 -22.94
CA ALA A 10 -5.38 -21.69 -23.34
C ALA A 10 -5.78 -22.73 -22.28
N ASP A 11 -4.86 -23.07 -21.36
CA ASP A 11 -5.08 -24.08 -20.32
C ASP A 11 -5.56 -23.47 -18.99
N LEU A 12 -5.71 -22.14 -18.92
CA LEU A 12 -6.17 -21.43 -17.74
C LEU A 12 -7.69 -21.29 -17.76
N LEU A 13 -8.33 -21.52 -16.61
CA LEU A 13 -9.74 -21.15 -16.46
C LEU A 13 -9.86 -19.62 -16.43
N VAL A 14 -11.01 -19.10 -16.83
CA VAL A 14 -11.30 -17.65 -16.80
C VAL A 14 -11.08 -17.07 -15.39
N ILE A 15 -11.37 -17.85 -14.34
CA ILE A 15 -11.13 -17.44 -12.95
C ILE A 15 -9.63 -17.28 -12.64
N ASP A 16 -8.78 -18.16 -13.17
CA ASP A 16 -7.33 -18.08 -12.99
C ASP A 16 -6.75 -16.87 -13.74
N MET A 17 -7.30 -16.56 -14.92
CA MET A 17 -6.93 -15.37 -15.67
C MET A 17 -7.32 -14.09 -14.94
N LEU A 18 -8.51 -14.04 -14.34
CA LEU A 18 -8.97 -12.89 -13.55
C LEU A 18 -8.13 -12.71 -12.29
N GLU A 19 -7.81 -13.79 -11.59
CA GLU A 19 -6.93 -13.73 -10.41
C GLU A 19 -5.52 -13.25 -10.79
N THR A 20 -5.01 -13.73 -11.91
CA THR A 20 -3.70 -13.30 -12.43
C THR A 20 -3.72 -11.84 -12.85
N ALA A 21 -4.77 -11.38 -13.55
CA ALA A 21 -4.95 -9.99 -13.93
C ALA A 21 -5.05 -9.07 -12.72
N TYR A 22 -5.81 -9.47 -11.69
CA TYR A 22 -5.91 -8.76 -10.42
C TYR A 22 -4.56 -8.64 -9.71
N ARG A 23 -3.77 -9.74 -9.68
CA ARG A 23 -2.41 -9.73 -9.13
C ARG A 23 -1.48 -8.83 -9.95
N ILE A 24 -1.56 -8.87 -11.28
CA ILE A 24 -0.77 -8.00 -12.17
C ILE A 24 -1.15 -6.54 -11.96
N GLU A 25 -2.43 -6.19 -11.80
CA GLU A 25 -2.86 -4.82 -11.50
C GLU A 25 -2.31 -4.33 -10.16
N ARG A 26 -2.32 -5.19 -9.13
CA ARG A 26 -1.70 -4.87 -7.84
C ARG A 26 -0.20 -4.62 -7.96
N VAL A 27 0.50 -5.39 -8.79
CA VAL A 27 1.93 -5.18 -9.07
C VAL A 27 2.16 -3.95 -9.95
N LYS A 28 1.28 -3.64 -10.90
CA LYS A 28 1.40 -2.48 -11.81
C LYS A 28 1.33 -1.14 -11.09
N LYS A 29 0.57 -1.03 -10.00
CA LYS A 29 0.54 0.16 -9.14
C LYS A 29 1.47 0.00 -7.93
N ILE A 30 2.77 0.01 -8.20
CA ILE A 30 3.84 -0.01 -7.19
C ILE A 30 3.73 1.19 -6.24
N THR A 31 3.13 2.30 -6.71
CA THR A 31 3.06 3.55 -5.97
C THR A 31 1.64 4.10 -5.86
N LEU A 32 1.29 4.65 -4.71
CA LEU A 32 0.06 5.41 -4.47
C LEU A 32 0.35 6.91 -4.51
N THR A 33 -0.53 7.66 -5.14
CA THR A 33 -0.57 9.12 -4.98
C THR A 33 -1.10 9.51 -3.61
N LEU A 34 -0.87 10.77 -3.19
CA LEU A 34 -1.45 11.31 -1.97
C LEU A 34 -2.98 11.16 -1.91
N GLU A 35 -3.68 11.32 -3.03
CA GLU A 35 -5.14 11.19 -3.08
C GLU A 35 -5.58 9.75 -2.84
N GLU A 36 -4.93 8.79 -3.48
CA GLU A 36 -5.20 7.36 -3.29
C GLU A 36 -4.87 6.94 -1.85
N PHE A 37 -3.75 7.40 -1.30
CA PHE A 37 -3.37 7.15 0.09
C PHE A 37 -4.40 7.71 1.09
N CYS A 38 -4.92 8.93 0.85
CA CYS A 38 -6.00 9.50 1.67
C CYS A 38 -7.26 8.64 1.64
N ARG A 39 -7.64 8.10 0.47
CA ARG A 39 -8.80 7.20 0.33
C ARG A 39 -8.59 5.88 1.06
N VAL A 40 -7.40 5.29 0.97
CA VAL A 40 -7.08 4.01 1.63
C VAL A 40 -7.10 4.14 3.15
N ILE A 41 -6.57 5.24 3.70
CA ILE A 41 -6.56 5.49 5.14
C ILE A 41 -7.90 6.04 5.65
N GLY A 42 -8.75 6.57 4.76
CA GLY A 42 -10.01 7.22 5.14
C GLY A 42 -9.79 8.54 5.88
N ARG A 43 -8.72 9.28 5.56
CA ARG A 43 -8.38 10.57 6.20
C ARG A 43 -8.24 11.69 5.17
N ASP A 44 -8.58 12.90 5.58
CA ASP A 44 -8.45 14.09 4.76
C ASP A 44 -7.00 14.44 4.44
N ARG A 45 -6.79 15.10 3.29
CA ARG A 45 -5.47 15.58 2.85
C ARG A 45 -4.77 16.43 3.92
N SER A 46 -5.52 17.31 4.60
CA SER A 46 -4.96 18.17 5.65
C SER A 46 -4.46 17.36 6.85
N ALA A 47 -5.15 16.28 7.21
CA ALA A 47 -4.71 15.39 8.28
C ALA A 47 -3.44 14.64 7.88
N ILE A 48 -3.40 14.09 6.66
CA ILE A 48 -2.21 13.42 6.14
C ILE A 48 -1.03 14.39 6.04
N HIS A 49 -1.23 15.61 5.54
CA HIS A 49 -0.17 16.63 5.49
C HIS A 49 0.39 16.97 6.88
N LYS A 50 -0.45 17.00 7.93
CA LYS A 50 0.03 17.17 9.31
C LYS A 50 0.86 15.96 9.78
N LEU A 51 0.40 14.74 9.53
CA LEU A 51 1.15 13.52 9.86
C LEU A 51 2.51 13.49 9.17
N LEU A 52 2.50 13.84 7.89
CA LEU A 52 3.69 13.99 7.06
C LEU A 52 4.62 15.08 7.62
N LYS A 53 4.11 16.27 7.97
CA LYS A 53 4.92 17.38 8.50
C LYS A 53 5.56 17.02 9.85
N ASN A 54 4.82 16.32 10.69
CA ASN A 54 5.27 15.91 12.02
C ASN A 54 6.07 14.59 12.02
N LYS A 55 6.37 14.03 10.84
CA LYS A 55 7.10 12.76 10.66
C LYS A 55 6.48 11.58 11.44
N LEU A 56 5.15 11.57 11.59
CA LEU A 56 4.42 10.54 12.33
C LEU A 56 4.18 9.27 11.48
N LEU A 57 4.40 9.35 10.17
CA LEU A 57 4.35 8.18 9.30
C LEU A 57 5.74 7.55 9.20
N PRO A 58 5.83 6.22 9.16
CA PRO A 58 7.09 5.54 8.88
C PRO A 58 7.74 6.04 7.58
N GLU A 59 9.05 6.30 7.62
CA GLU A 59 9.81 6.84 6.48
C GLU A 59 9.80 5.93 5.27
N ASN A 60 9.82 4.62 5.51
CA ASN A 60 9.82 3.59 4.49
C ASN A 60 8.56 3.61 3.60
N LEU A 61 7.44 4.19 4.06
CA LEU A 61 6.21 4.34 3.28
C LEU A 61 6.33 5.41 2.19
N VAL A 62 7.14 6.44 2.43
CA VAL A 62 7.27 7.59 1.53
C VAL A 62 8.42 7.33 0.57
N ILE A 63 8.14 7.35 -0.73
CA ILE A 63 9.18 7.14 -1.74
C ILE A 63 10.16 8.31 -1.69
N GLY A 64 11.43 8.01 -1.45
CA GLY A 64 12.49 9.02 -1.23
C GLY A 64 12.55 9.60 0.19
N GLY A 65 11.73 9.12 1.13
CA GLY A 65 11.75 9.60 2.52
C GLY A 65 11.32 11.08 2.68
N TYR A 66 11.56 11.65 3.87
CA TYR A 66 11.17 13.03 4.18
C TYR A 66 12.08 14.10 3.55
N GLU A 67 13.33 13.74 3.21
CA GLU A 67 14.36 14.66 2.70
C GLU A 67 14.00 15.25 1.33
N HIS A 68 13.37 14.46 0.45
CA HIS A 68 13.05 14.87 -0.92
C HIS A 68 11.81 15.79 -1.02
N ARG A 69 11.13 16.11 0.09
CA ARG A 69 9.95 17.00 0.09
C ARG A 69 10.22 18.46 -0.19
N LYS A 70 11.48 18.90 -0.12
CA LYS A 70 11.85 20.27 -0.50
C LYS A 70 11.68 20.51 -2.00
N GLN A 71 11.67 19.45 -2.81
CA GLN A 71 11.34 19.53 -4.22
C GLN A 71 9.82 19.46 -4.39
N LYS A 72 9.23 20.34 -5.21
CA LYS A 72 7.78 20.48 -5.48
C LYS A 72 7.14 19.25 -6.17
N THR A 73 7.76 18.09 -6.05
CA THR A 73 7.35 16.84 -6.68
C THR A 73 6.25 16.19 -5.86
N LYS A 74 5.23 15.64 -6.54
CA LYS A 74 4.08 15.00 -5.89
C LYS A 74 4.57 13.89 -4.95
N VAL A 75 4.06 13.87 -3.71
CA VAL A 75 4.38 12.81 -2.75
C VAL A 75 3.78 11.50 -3.23
N LEU A 76 4.63 10.49 -3.37
CA LEU A 76 4.25 9.13 -3.71
C LEU A 76 4.55 8.21 -2.52
N PHE A 77 3.71 7.20 -2.38
CA PHE A 77 3.80 6.19 -1.33
C PHE A 77 4.01 4.82 -1.96
N ASP A 78 4.76 3.97 -1.28
CA ASP A 78 4.97 2.59 -1.69
C ASP A 78 3.74 1.75 -1.35
N THR A 79 3.05 1.21 -2.35
CA THR A 79 1.78 0.49 -2.14
C THR A 79 1.96 -0.73 -1.25
N GLU A 80 3.04 -1.50 -1.44
CA GLU A 80 3.27 -2.73 -0.69
C GLU A 80 3.50 -2.43 0.78
N LYS A 81 4.37 -1.47 1.07
CA LYS A 81 4.67 -1.08 2.45
C LYS A 81 3.49 -0.44 3.16
N VAL A 82 2.66 0.33 2.44
CA VAL A 82 1.43 0.89 2.99
C VAL A 82 0.45 -0.22 3.39
N LEU A 83 0.28 -1.24 2.55
CA LEU A 83 -0.58 -2.38 2.86
C LEU A 83 -0.04 -3.19 4.04
N GLU A 84 1.27 -3.44 4.09
CA GLU A 84 1.92 -4.12 5.21
C GLU A 84 1.74 -3.36 6.52
N TRP A 85 1.95 -2.04 6.50
CA TRP A 85 1.74 -1.18 7.66
C TRP A 85 0.29 -1.22 8.17
N LEU A 86 -0.70 -1.17 7.27
CA LEU A 86 -2.11 -1.29 7.63
C LEU A 86 -2.45 -2.67 8.22
N ARG A 87 -1.85 -3.74 7.70
CA ARG A 87 -2.04 -5.09 8.24
C ARG A 87 -1.50 -5.16 9.67
N ASN A 88 -0.29 -4.67 9.88
CA ASN A 88 0.34 -4.67 11.21
C ASN A 88 -0.46 -3.82 12.21
N GLN A 89 -1.02 -2.68 11.79
CA GLN A 89 -1.91 -1.88 12.64
C GLN A 89 -3.17 -2.64 13.05
N LYS A 90 -3.80 -3.36 12.13
CA LYS A 90 -4.98 -4.18 12.46
C LYS A 90 -4.63 -5.32 13.40
N GLU A 91 -3.48 -5.96 13.21
CA GLU A 91 -3.00 -7.01 14.11
C GLU A 91 -2.70 -6.46 15.51
N THR A 92 -2.11 -5.27 15.63
CA THR A 92 -1.90 -4.58 16.91
C THR A 92 -3.22 -4.16 17.57
N GLU A 93 -4.17 -3.58 16.83
CA GLU A 93 -5.50 -3.25 17.36
C GLU A 93 -6.29 -4.48 17.79
N PHE A 94 -6.10 -5.61 17.10
CA PHE A 94 -6.72 -6.88 17.48
C PHE A 94 -6.05 -7.46 18.72
N ALA A 95 -4.71 -7.40 18.81
CA ALA A 95 -3.96 -7.81 20.00
C ALA A 95 -4.33 -6.96 21.23
N ASP A 96 -4.45 -5.65 21.10
CA ASP A 96 -4.88 -4.75 22.18
C ASP A 96 -6.34 -4.95 22.60
N LYS A 97 -7.19 -5.48 21.73
CA LYS A 97 -8.58 -5.84 22.07
C LYS A 97 -8.69 -7.22 22.74
N VAL A 98 -7.79 -8.15 22.39
CA VAL A 98 -7.83 -9.53 22.87
C VAL A 98 -7.01 -9.74 24.15
N PHE A 99 -5.91 -8.99 24.33
CA PHE A 99 -4.95 -9.18 25.42
C PHE A 99 -4.94 -8.05 26.45
N LYS A 100 -5.99 -7.21 26.51
CA LYS A 100 -6.22 -6.36 27.68
C LYS A 100 -6.60 -7.24 28.88
N ILE A 101 -5.58 -7.71 29.59
CA ILE A 101 -5.63 -8.17 30.99
C ILE A 101 -5.44 -6.93 31.87
#